data_AF-A0A2J0HPW5-F1
#
_entry.id   AF-A0A2J0HPW5-F1
#
_cell.length_a   1.000
_cell.length_b   1.000
_cell.length_c   1.000
_cell.angle_alpha   90.00
_cell.angle_beta   90.00
_cell.angle_gamma   90.00
#
_symmetry.space_group_name_H-M   'P 1'
#
loop_
_entity.id
_entity.type
_entity.pdbx_description
1 polymer ?
#
loop_
_entity_poly.entity_id
_entity_poly.type
_entity_poly.pdbx_seq_one_letter_code
_entity_poly.pdbx_strand_id
1 'polypeptide(L)'
;MERLEQFKKSLRYAFRGLDYVVRHEKNFQNQLVAAILVMIAMIYFNLAKWEIVLLFLVIMVTLIMELLNTVMERVVDMLKPSVHPYAKLIKDLMAAAVLVTSILAVVIGIVIFSPHLKMAFSGF
;
A
#
# COMPACT_ATOMS: atom_id res chain seq x y z
N MET A 1 -21.31 1.88 -28.31
CA MET A 1 -20.37 0.74 -28.10
C MET A 1 -18.92 1.19 -27.92
N GLU A 2 -18.44 2.23 -28.62
CA GLU A 2 -17.05 2.73 -28.49
C GLU A 2 -16.60 3.13 -27.07
N ARG A 3 -17.47 3.80 -26.29
CA ARG A 3 -17.14 4.18 -24.90
C ARG A 3 -16.89 2.97 -23.98
N LEU A 4 -17.63 1.88 -24.18
CA LEU A 4 -17.46 0.65 -23.40
C LEU A 4 -16.14 -0.04 -23.76
N GLU A 5 -15.79 -0.06 -25.04
CA GLU A 5 -14.51 -0.61 -25.51
C GLU A 5 -13.31 0.21 -25.02
N GLN A 6 -13.41 1.55 -25.03
CA GLN A 6 -12.40 2.43 -24.44
C GLN A 6 -12.23 2.19 -22.93
N PHE A 7 -13.33 2.03 -22.19
CA PHE A 7 -13.30 1.74 -20.75
C PHE A 7 -12.68 0.37 -20.44
N LYS A 8 -13.03 -0.69 -21.17
CA LYS A 8 -12.38 -1.99 -21.04
C LYS A 8 -10.86 -1.89 -21.28
N LYS A 9 -10.45 -1.08 -22.26
CA LYS A 9 -9.04 -0.85 -22.59
C LYS A 9 -8.30 -0.16 -21.43
N SER A 10 -8.88 0.89 -20.83
CA SER A 10 -8.25 1.59 -19.70
C SER A 10 -8.13 0.71 -18.47
N LEU A 11 -9.13 -0.11 -18.16
CA LEU A 11 -9.04 -1.12 -17.09
C LEU A 11 -7.92 -2.12 -17.35
N ARG A 12 -7.83 -2.66 -18.58
CA ARG A 12 -6.73 -3.56 -18.95
C ARG A 12 -5.36 -2.91 -18.78
N TYR A 13 -5.25 -1.60 -19.00
CA TYR A 13 -4.00 -0.88 -18.80
C TYR A 13 -3.66 -0.74 -17.31
N ALA A 14 -4.63 -0.39 -16.47
CA ALA A 14 -4.47 -0.34 -15.03
C ALA A 14 -4.07 -1.71 -14.45
N PHE A 15 -4.73 -2.80 -14.88
CA PHE A 15 -4.38 -4.16 -14.44
C PHE A 15 -2.98 -4.59 -14.84
N ARG A 16 -2.50 -4.19 -16.04
CA ARG A 16 -1.11 -4.44 -16.43
C ARG A 16 -0.12 -3.70 -15.54
N GLY A 17 -0.44 -2.47 -15.11
CA GLY A 17 0.36 -1.72 -14.15
C GLY A 17 0.42 -2.41 -12.78
N LEU A 18 -0.72 -2.89 -12.28
CA LEU A 18 -0.78 -3.64 -11.02
C LEU A 18 0.00 -4.97 -11.11
N ASP A 19 -0.19 -5.75 -12.18
CA ASP A 19 0.55 -7.01 -12.39
C ASP A 19 2.06 -6.76 -12.47
N TYR A 20 2.49 -5.67 -13.10
CA TYR A 20 3.90 -5.27 -13.12
C TYR A 20 4.44 -5.06 -11.70
N VAL A 21 3.80 -4.21 -10.89
CA VAL A 21 4.30 -3.88 -9.56
C VAL A 21 4.26 -5.09 -8.63
N VAL A 22 3.20 -5.89 -8.69
CA VAL A 22 3.09 -7.15 -7.92
C VAL A 22 4.21 -8.13 -8.25
N ARG A 23 4.71 -8.16 -9.49
CA ARG A 23 5.78 -9.09 -9.90
C ARG A 23 7.19 -8.56 -9.66
N HIS A 24 7.40 -7.25 -9.73
CA HIS A 24 8.75 -6.67 -9.79
C HIS A 24 9.15 -5.94 -8.50
N GLU A 25 8.19 -5.43 -7.73
CA GLU A 25 8.48 -4.56 -6.59
C GLU A 25 8.29 -5.29 -5.26
N LYS A 26 9.40 -5.68 -4.62
CA LYS A 26 9.40 -6.46 -3.37
C LYS A 26 8.71 -5.73 -2.21
N ASN A 27 8.87 -4.42 -2.11
CA ASN A 27 8.22 -3.62 -1.08
C ASN A 27 6.70 -3.66 -1.22
N PHE A 28 6.19 -3.57 -2.45
CA PHE A 28 4.77 -3.72 -2.73
C PHE A 28 4.26 -5.12 -2.37
N GLN A 29 5.02 -6.17 -2.70
CA GLN A 29 4.67 -7.55 -2.30
C GLN A 29 4.58 -7.68 -0.77
N ASN A 30 5.54 -7.13 -0.03
CA ASN A 30 5.54 -7.16 1.44
C ASN A 30 4.34 -6.43 2.02
N GLN A 31 4.01 -5.24 1.50
CA GLN A 31 2.82 -4.48 1.93
C GLN A 31 1.53 -5.22 1.58
N LEU A 32 1.46 -5.89 0.43
CA LEU A 32 0.31 -6.70 0.04
C LEU A 32 0.10 -7.89 0.97
N VAL A 33 1.18 -8.59 1.35
CA VAL A 33 1.11 -9.67 2.35
C VAL A 33 0.63 -9.12 3.70
N ALA A 34 1.18 -8.00 4.16
CA ALA A 34 0.73 -7.34 5.40
C ALA A 34 -0.75 -6.94 5.33
N ALA A 35 -1.21 -6.38 4.21
CA ALA A 35 -2.60 -6.04 3.97
C ALA A 35 -3.51 -7.26 4.07
N ILE A 36 -3.13 -8.39 3.48
CA ILE A 36 -3.88 -9.65 3.56
C ILE A 36 -3.96 -10.16 5.00
N LEU A 37 -2.85 -10.12 5.75
CA LEU A 37 -2.84 -10.51 7.16
C LEU A 37 -3.78 -9.63 8.00
N VAL A 38 -3.77 -8.31 7.77
CA VAL A 38 -4.69 -7.38 8.44
C VAL A 38 -6.13 -7.70 8.05
N MET A 39 -6.43 -7.96 6.77
CA MET A 39 -7.78 -8.36 6.34
C MET A 39 -8.30 -9.63 7.02
N ILE A 40 -7.44 -10.64 7.16
CA ILE A 40 -7.78 -11.87 7.90
C ILE A 40 -8.05 -11.53 9.37
N ALA A 41 -7.21 -10.70 9.99
CA ALA A 41 -7.40 -10.27 11.38
C ALA A 41 -8.70 -9.48 11.58
N MET A 42 -9.09 -8.62 10.63
CA MET A 42 -10.36 -7.88 10.69
C MET A 42 -11.56 -8.81 10.79
N ILE A 43 -11.55 -9.91 10.04
CA ILE A 43 -12.61 -10.92 10.04
C ILE A 43 -12.55 -11.73 11.34
N TYR A 44 -11.35 -12.16 11.75
CA TYR A 44 -11.15 -12.98 12.95
C TYR A 44 -11.62 -12.29 14.23
N PHE A 45 -11.31 -10.99 14.40
CA PHE A 45 -11.71 -10.22 15.58
C PHE A 45 -13.12 -9.63 15.49
N ASN A 46 -13.85 -9.85 14.39
CA ASN A 46 -15.19 -9.33 14.15
C ASN A 46 -15.28 -7.81 14.42
N LEU A 47 -14.36 -7.06 13.80
CA LEU A 47 -14.23 -5.62 14.03
C LEU A 47 -15.50 -4.85 13.65
N ALA A 48 -15.70 -3.70 14.29
CA ALA A 48 -16.78 -2.79 13.94
C ALA A 48 -16.59 -2.23 12.53
N LYS A 49 -17.71 -1.89 11.86
CA LYS A 49 -17.70 -1.38 10.48
C LYS A 49 -16.76 -0.18 10.28
N TRP A 50 -16.69 0.72 11.26
CA TRP A 50 -15.84 1.92 11.18
C TRP A 50 -14.34 1.58 11.28
N GLU A 51 -13.99 0.55 12.05
CA GLU A 51 -12.60 0.06 12.17
C GLU A 51 -12.14 -0.58 10.87
N ILE A 52 -13.00 -1.40 10.25
CA ILE A 52 -12.75 -2.01 8.95
C ILE A 52 -12.52 -0.95 7.88
N VAL A 53 -13.39 0.07 7.83
CA VAL A 53 -13.25 1.18 6.86
C VAL A 53 -11.94 1.92 7.06
N LEU A 54 -11.56 2.21 8.31
CA LEU A 54 -10.32 2.93 8.62
C LEU A 54 -9.07 2.10 8.28
N LEU A 55 -9.03 0.82 8.65
CA LEU A 55 -7.93 -0.07 8.29
C LEU A 55 -7.81 -0.23 6.77
N PHE A 56 -8.94 -0.41 6.08
CA PHE A 56 -8.94 -0.51 4.63
C PHE A 56 -8.42 0.77 3.96
N LEU A 57 -8.85 1.94 4.44
CA LEU A 57 -8.37 3.22 3.93
C LEU A 57 -6.85 3.33 4.06
N VAL A 58 -6.31 2.98 5.23
CA VAL A 58 -4.88 3.14 5.49
C VAL A 58 -4.04 2.12 4.72
N ILE A 59 -4.52 0.88 4.58
CA ILE A 59 -3.94 -0.11 3.66
C ILE A 59 -3.89 0.44 2.24
N MET A 60 -4.99 0.98 1.73
CA MET A 60 -5.04 1.53 0.38
C MET A 60 -4.09 2.72 0.21
N VAL A 61 -4.00 3.62 1.19
CA VAL A 61 -3.05 4.73 1.18
C VAL A 61 -1.61 4.22 1.12
N THR A 62 -1.23 3.21 1.92
CA THR A 62 0.13 2.65 1.87
C THR A 62 0.47 2.06 0.50
N LEU A 63 -0.43 1.26 -0.08
CA LEU A 63 -0.23 0.66 -1.41
C LEU A 63 -0.15 1.71 -2.52
N ILE A 64 -0.96 2.78 -2.45
CA ILE A 64 -0.89 3.90 -3.39
C ILE A 64 0.46 4.60 -3.26
N MET A 65 0.95 4.82 -2.04
CA MET A 65 2.23 5.49 -1.83
C MET A 65 3.41 4.69 -2.35
N GLU A 66 3.36 3.36 -2.24
CA GLU A 66 4.33 2.46 -2.84
C GLU A 66 4.26 2.49 -4.38
N LEU A 67 3.07 2.49 -4.97
CA LEU A 67 2.90 2.65 -6.42
C LEU A 67 3.52 3.97 -6.91
N LEU A 68 3.29 5.07 -6.17
CA LEU A 68 3.88 6.37 -6.50
C LEU A 68 5.41 6.34 -6.33
N ASN A 69 5.93 5.66 -5.31
CA ASN A 69 7.37 5.45 -5.14
C ASN A 69 7.96 4.76 -6.38
N THR A 70 7.38 3.64 -6.82
CA THR A 70 7.83 2.93 -8.03
C THR A 70 7.75 3.81 -9.27
N VAL A 71 6.65 4.54 -9.48
CA VAL A 71 6.52 5.45 -10.64
C VAL A 71 7.64 6.48 -10.64
N MET A 72 7.90 7.12 -9.50
CA MET A 72 8.94 8.14 -9.38
C MET A 72 10.35 7.55 -9.53
N GLU A 73 10.61 6.36 -9.00
CA GLU A 73 11.87 5.65 -9.23
C GLU A 73 12.12 5.43 -10.73
N ARG A 74 11.11 4.97 -11.48
CA ARG A 74 11.25 4.76 -12.93
C ARG A 74 11.42 6.07 -13.70
N VAL A 75 10.72 7.14 -13.31
CA VAL A 75 10.91 8.46 -13.91
C VAL A 75 12.33 8.97 -13.68
N VAL A 76 12.84 8.86 -12.45
CA VAL A 76 14.20 9.28 -12.11
C VAL A 76 15.23 8.45 -12.87
N ASP A 77 15.06 7.12 -12.94
CA ASP A 77 15.97 6.23 -13.66
C ASP A 77 15.99 6.49 -15.17
N MET A 78 14.84 6.85 -15.76
CA MET A 78 14.72 7.15 -17.19
C MET A 78 15.55 8.37 -17.60
N LEU A 79 15.75 9.34 -16.70
CA LEU A 79 16.51 10.57 -16.99
C LEU A 79 18.03 10.31 -17.10
N LYS A 80 18.48 9.05 -17.06
CA LYS A 80 19.90 8.63 -17.04
C LYS A 80 20.73 9.51 -16.08
N PRO A 81 20.35 9.60 -14.80
CA PRO A 81 21.09 10.37 -13.81
C PRO A 81 22.36 9.58 -13.48
N SER A 82 23.43 9.78 -14.23
CA SER A 82 24.76 9.44 -13.74
C SER A 82 25.00 10.27 -12.46
N VAL A 83 24.62 9.68 -11.32
CA VAL A 83 24.86 10.12 -9.93
C VAL A 83 24.60 11.61 -9.67
N HIS A 84 23.46 12.15 -10.11
CA HIS A 84 23.08 13.52 -9.76
C HIS A 84 22.58 13.56 -8.30
N PRO A 85 23.08 14.44 -7.41
CA PRO A 85 22.66 14.52 -6.00
C PRO A 85 21.14 14.61 -5.80
N TYR A 86 20.45 15.38 -6.65
CA TYR A 86 18.98 15.46 -6.62
C TYR A 86 18.25 14.15 -6.95
N ALA A 87 18.79 13.29 -7.82
CA ALA A 87 18.16 12.00 -8.12
C ALA A 87 18.14 11.09 -6.89
N LYS A 88 19.23 11.11 -6.11
CA LYS A 88 19.30 10.42 -4.82
C LYS A 88 18.30 11.02 -3.83
N LEU A 89 18.28 12.35 -3.68
CA LEU A 89 17.34 13.03 -2.77
C LEU A 89 15.88 12.71 -3.10
N ILE A 90 15.48 12.69 -4.37
CA ILE A 90 14.11 12.36 -4.78
C ILE A 90 13.76 10.93 -4.36
N LYS A 91 14.64 9.96 -4.60
CA LYS A 91 14.42 8.57 -4.17
C LYS A 91 14.31 8.45 -2.65
N ASP A 92 15.18 9.14 -1.91
CA ASP A 92 15.14 9.14 -0.44
C ASP A 92 13.83 9.75 0.09
N LEU A 93 13.33 10.82 -0.53
CA LEU A 93 12.05 11.45 -0.14
C LEU A 93 10.83 10.57 -0.47
N MET A 94 10.85 9.86 -1.60
CA MET A 94 9.76 8.94 -1.95
C MET A 94 9.72 7.74 -1.01
N ALA A 95 10.87 7.17 -0.68
CA ALA A 95 10.97 6.12 0.33
C ALA A 95 10.51 6.61 1.72
N ALA A 96 10.83 7.86 2.10
CA ALA A 96 10.35 8.46 3.34
C ALA A 96 8.81 8.60 3.36
N ALA A 97 8.18 8.95 2.25
CA ALA A 97 6.71 9.04 2.17
C ALA A 97 6.04 7.67 2.38
N VAL A 98 6.60 6.60 1.80
CA VAL A 98 6.17 5.22 2.07
C VAL A 98 6.34 4.86 3.54
N LEU A 99 7.48 5.22 4.14
CA LEU A 99 7.74 4.95 5.56
C LEU A 99 6.72 5.65 6.47
N VAL A 100 6.42 6.92 6.22
CA VAL A 100 5.44 7.69 7.02
C VAL A 100 4.05 7.06 6.94
N THR A 101 3.59 6.67 5.75
CA THR A 101 2.29 6.00 5.60
C THR A 101 2.28 4.61 6.25
N SER A 102 3.39 3.88 6.20
CA SER A 102 3.54 2.58 6.87
C SER A 102 3.50 2.72 8.40
N ILE A 103 4.14 3.74 8.96
CA ILE A 103 4.07 4.05 10.40
C ILE A 103 2.62 4.38 10.81
N LEU A 104 1.92 5.19 10.01
CA LEU A 104 0.51 5.49 10.24
C LEU A 104 -0.34 4.21 10.26
N ALA A 105 -0.12 3.29 9.32
CA ALA A 105 -0.78 1.99 9.27
C ALA A 105 -0.55 1.16 10.54
N VAL A 106 0.69 1.11 11.01
CA VAL A 106 1.04 0.40 12.24
C VAL A 106 0.36 1.04 13.46
N VAL A 107 0.38 2.36 13.59
CA VAL A 107 -0.24 3.07 14.70
C VAL A 107 -1.75 2.82 14.73
N ILE A 108 -2.44 2.95 13.60
CA ILE A 108 -3.88 2.71 13.51
C ILE A 108 -4.20 1.24 13.79
N GLY A 109 -3.39 0.31 13.24
CA GLY A 109 -3.50 -1.11 13.54
C GLY A 109 -3.40 -1.41 15.03
N ILE A 110 -2.41 -0.85 15.73
CA ILE A 110 -2.24 -1.02 17.17
C ILE A 110 -3.45 -0.46 17.93
N VAL A 111 -3.93 0.73 17.58
CA VAL A 111 -5.07 1.37 18.25
C VAL A 111 -6.33 0.51 18.14
N ILE A 112 -6.59 -0.05 16.95
CA ILE A 112 -7.78 -0.88 16.70
C ILE A 112 -7.64 -2.28 17.30
N PHE A 113 -6.52 -2.96 17.11
CA PHE A 113 -6.35 -4.34 17.55
C PHE A 113 -6.02 -4.47 19.05
N SER A 114 -5.45 -3.45 19.71
CA SER A 114 -5.13 -3.47 21.15
C SER A 114 -6.30 -3.89 22.07
N PRO A 115 -7.51 -3.27 22.00
CA PRO A 115 -8.62 -3.69 22.85
C PRO A 115 -9.10 -5.12 22.54
N HIS A 116 -9.13 -5.50 21.26
CA HIS A 116 -9.54 -6.84 20.82
C HIS A 116 -8.58 -7.94 21.31
N LEU A 117 -7.27 -7.68 21.25
CA LEU A 117 -6.25 -8.58 21.79
C LEU A 117 -6.38 -8.74 23.30
N LYS A 118 -6.53 -7.64 24.05
CA LYS A 118 -6.73 -7.70 25.50
C LYS A 118 -7.94 -8.54 25.88
N MET A 119 -9.06 -8.35 25.19
CA MET A 119 -10.28 -9.11 25.43
C MET A 119 -10.09 -10.60 25.13
N ALA A 120 -9.43 -10.94 24.02
CA ALA A 120 -9.13 -12.32 23.65
C ALA A 120 -8.23 -13.03 24.67
N PHE A 121 -7.22 -12.34 25.21
CA PHE A 121 -6.32 -12.91 26.23
C PHE A 121 -6.93 -12.96 27.64
N SER A 122 -7.86 -12.07 27.99
CA SER A 122 -8.58 -12.12 29.28
C SER A 122 -9.65 -13.22 29.35
N GLY A 123 -10.00 -13.82 28.22
CA GLY A 123 -10.96 -14.93 28.13
C GLY A 123 -10.34 -16.32 28.32
N PHE A 124 -9.02 -16.39 28.50
CA PHE A 124 -8.25 -17.57 28.93
C PHE A 124 -7.86 -17.42 30.39
#